data_AF-A0A831WJC7-F1
#
_entry.id   AF-A0A831WJC7-F1
#
_cell.length_a   1.000
_cell.length_b   1.000
_cell.length_c   1.000
_cell.angle_alpha   90.00
_cell.angle_beta   90.00
_cell.angle_gamma   90.00
#
_symmetry.space_group_name_H-M   'P 1'
#
loop_
_entity.id
_entity.type
_entity.pdbx_description
1 polymer ?
#
loop_
_entity_poly.entity_id
_entity_poly.type
_entity_poly.pdbx_seq_one_letter_code
_entity_poly.pdbx_strand_id
1 'polypeptide(L)'
;ILDNFRSHWAKKTRRKARKLNIILIFLPPYSPDLNPIEQIWRIIKRVLSPLFIKTLDELKKVISKSFYELTQRISFAEKWIKRFLNIG
;
A
#
# COMPACT_ATOMS: atom_id res chain seq x y z
N ILE A 1 7.08 4.45 2.29
CA ILE A 1 7.44 3.19 1.59
C ILE A 1 6.93 3.33 0.16
N LEU A 2 7.78 3.13 -0.84
CA LEU A 2 7.41 3.36 -2.24
C LEU A 2 7.95 2.21 -3.10
N ASP A 3 7.14 1.74 -4.04
CA ASP A 3 7.61 0.86 -5.10
C ASP A 3 8.46 1.64 -6.14
N ASN A 4 8.86 0.95 -7.21
CA ASN A 4 9.69 1.53 -8.25
C ASN A 4 8.92 2.29 -9.34
N PHE A 5 7.66 2.67 -9.09
CA PHE A 5 6.92 3.48 -10.03
C PHE A 5 7.63 4.82 -10.30
N ARG A 6 7.75 5.20 -11.59
CA ARG A 6 8.59 6.33 -12.03
C ARG A 6 8.20 7.66 -11.37
N SER A 7 6.93 7.85 -11.00
CA SER A 7 6.48 9.09 -10.35
C SER A 7 7.03 9.24 -8.92
N HIS A 8 7.30 8.13 -8.22
CA HIS A 8 7.96 8.12 -6.91
C HIS A 8 9.42 8.62 -7.01
N TRP A 9 10.06 8.32 -8.15
CA TRP A 9 11.40 8.79 -8.49
C TRP A 9 11.42 10.16 -9.18
N ALA A 10 10.30 10.84 -9.33
CA ALA A 10 10.31 12.17 -9.92
C ALA A 10 11.02 13.19 -9.01
N LYS A 11 11.83 14.09 -9.61
CA LYS A 11 12.53 15.16 -8.88
C LYS A 11 11.57 16.02 -8.06
N LYS A 12 10.37 16.30 -8.61
CA LYS A 12 9.31 17.05 -7.93
C LYS A 12 8.85 16.36 -6.64
N THR A 13 8.58 15.05 -6.71
CA THR A 13 8.17 14.21 -5.57
C THR A 13 9.21 14.21 -4.47
N ARG A 14 10.47 13.84 -4.80
CA ARG A 14 11.56 13.81 -3.81
C ARG A 14 11.86 15.18 -3.19
N ARG A 15 11.81 16.25 -3.99
CA ARG A 15 12.01 17.62 -3.47
C ARG A 15 10.92 18.01 -2.48
N LYS A 16 9.66 17.68 -2.76
CA LYS A 16 8.55 17.97 -1.85
C LYS A 16 8.65 17.15 -0.56
N ALA A 17 8.98 15.86 -0.66
CA ALA A 17 9.22 15.00 0.50
C ALA A 17 10.32 15.57 1.42
N ARG A 18 11.47 15.96 0.85
CA ARG A 18 12.55 16.61 1.61
C ARG A 18 12.09 17.89 2.30
N LYS A 19 11.34 18.76 1.61
CA LYS A 19 10.79 20.00 2.21
C LYS A 19 9.83 19.74 3.37
N LEU A 20 9.19 18.57 3.41
CA LEU A 20 8.26 18.16 4.46
C LEU A 20 8.92 17.25 5.51
N ASN A 21 10.24 17.06 5.47
CA ASN A 21 10.97 16.11 6.33
C ASN A 21 10.43 14.67 6.26
N ILE A 22 9.91 14.26 5.09
CA ILE A 22 9.43 12.89 4.84
C ILE A 22 10.60 12.05 4.34
N ILE A 23 10.89 10.95 5.04
CA ILE A 23 11.87 9.95 4.63
C ILE A 23 11.21 8.99 3.63
N LEU A 24 11.78 8.92 2.43
CA LEU A 24 11.32 8.01 1.37
C LEU A 24 12.16 6.73 1.42
N ILE A 25 11.49 5.60 1.68
CA ILE A 25 12.10 4.27 1.66
C ILE A 25 11.61 3.55 0.41
N PHE A 26 12.50 3.32 -0.54
CA PHE A 26 12.22 2.63 -1.80
C PHE A 26 12.42 1.13 -1.66
N LEU A 27 11.48 0.35 -2.18
CA LEU A 27 11.56 -1.11 -2.16
C LEU A 27 12.54 -1.61 -3.23
N PRO A 28 13.22 -2.75 -2.99
CA PRO A 28 13.99 -3.43 -4.02
C PRO A 28 13.13 -3.76 -5.25
N PRO A 29 13.72 -3.88 -6.44
CA PRO A 29 13.00 -4.30 -7.63
C PRO A 29 12.21 -5.60 -7.40
N TYR A 30 11.02 -5.68 -7.99
CA TYR A 30 10.16 -6.87 -7.97
C TYR A 30 9.86 -7.44 -6.56
N SER A 31 9.73 -6.58 -5.54
CA SER A 31 9.40 -6.99 -4.16
C SER A 31 7.97 -6.61 -3.73
N PRO A 32 6.91 -7.09 -4.43
CA PRO A 32 5.53 -6.75 -4.07
C PRO A 32 5.12 -7.31 -2.70
N ASP A 33 5.80 -8.36 -2.23
CA ASP A 33 5.57 -8.96 -0.92
C ASP A 33 5.99 -8.06 0.25
N LEU A 34 6.92 -7.12 0.00
CA LEU A 34 7.35 -6.08 0.94
C LEU A 34 6.45 -4.83 0.89
N ASN A 35 5.48 -4.76 -0.03
CA ASN A 35 4.57 -3.63 -0.14
C ASN A 35 3.22 -3.93 0.55
N PRO A 36 2.92 -3.34 1.72
CA PRO A 36 1.72 -3.70 2.49
C PRO A 36 0.41 -3.47 1.71
N ILE A 37 0.39 -2.45 0.84
CA ILE A 37 -0.78 -2.10 0.04
C ILE A 37 -1.16 -3.22 -0.95
N GLU A 38 -0.18 -3.98 -1.46
CA GLU A 38 -0.42 -5.10 -2.39
C GLU A 38 -1.15 -6.23 -1.67
N GLN A 39 -0.77 -6.52 -0.43
CA GLN A 39 -1.46 -7.53 0.38
C GLN A 39 -2.90 -7.12 0.71
N ILE A 40 -3.12 -5.84 1.02
CA ILE A 40 -4.45 -5.29 1.25
C ILE A 40 -5.31 -5.42 -0.02
N TRP A 41 -4.80 -4.99 -1.18
CA TRP A 41 -5.51 -5.10 -2.45
C TRP A 41 -5.81 -6.53 -2.87
N ARG A 42 -4.92 -7.48 -2.59
CA ARG A 42 -5.17 -8.91 -2.81
C ARG A 42 -6.42 -9.38 -2.07
N ILE A 43 -6.60 -8.96 -0.82
CA ILE A 43 -7.77 -9.33 -0.01
C ILE A 43 -9.02 -8.58 -0.48
N ILE A 44 -8.92 -7.28 -0.76
CA ILE A 44 -10.05 -6.50 -1.30
C ILE A 44 -10.57 -7.13 -2.58
N LYS A 45 -9.70 -7.52 -3.52
CA LYS A 45 -10.11 -8.22 -4.76
C LYS A 45 -10.82 -9.54 -4.47
N ARG A 46 -10.38 -10.29 -3.45
CA ARG A 46 -11.05 -11.53 -3.02
C ARG A 46 -12.44 -11.25 -2.42
N VAL A 47 -12.60 -10.18 -1.65
CA VAL A 47 -13.90 -9.74 -1.11
C VAL A 47 -14.84 -9.28 -2.22
N LEU A 48 -14.32 -8.61 -3.25
CA LEU A 48 -15.11 -8.14 -4.38
C LEU A 48 -15.53 -9.26 -5.34
N SER A 49 -14.69 -10.28 -5.52
CA SER A 49 -14.89 -11.33 -6.52
C SER A 49 -16.27 -12.01 -6.51
N PRO A 50 -16.91 -12.32 -5.35
CA PRO A 50 -18.24 -12.93 -5.35
C PRO A 50 -19.39 -11.91 -5.37
N LEU A 51 -19.12 -10.60 -5.30
CA LEU A 51 -20.16 -9.59 -5.16
C LEU A 51 -20.67 -9.14 -6.53
N PHE A 52 -21.99 -9.14 -6.71
CA PHE A 52 -22.62 -8.50 -7.85
C PHE A 52 -22.81 -7.00 -7.58
N ILE A 53 -21.88 -6.19 -8.06
CA ILE A 53 -21.86 -4.74 -7.86
C ILE A 53 -22.46 -4.04 -9.08
N LYS A 54 -23.50 -3.25 -8.88
CA LYS A 54 -24.26 -2.59 -9.95
C LYS A 54 -23.80 -1.15 -10.20
N THR A 55 -23.21 -0.50 -9.20
CA THR A 55 -22.84 0.91 -9.28
C THR A 55 -21.41 1.17 -8.82
N LEU A 56 -20.85 2.28 -9.32
CA LEU A 56 -19.55 2.76 -8.88
C LEU A 56 -19.53 3.10 -7.38
N ASP A 57 -20.65 3.58 -6.83
CA ASP A 57 -20.75 3.96 -5.42
C ASP A 57 -20.78 2.73 -4.51
N GLU A 58 -21.47 1.66 -4.92
CA GLU A 58 -21.39 0.36 -4.24
C GLU A 58 -19.94 -0.17 -4.24
N LEU A 59 -19.26 -0.10 -5.39
CA LEU A 59 -17.86 -0.51 -5.49
C LEU A 59 -16.96 0.29 -4.52
N LYS A 60 -17.07 1.62 -4.56
CA LYS A 60 -16.31 2.50 -3.67
C LYS A 60 -16.61 2.24 -2.20
N LYS A 61 -17.86 1.96 -1.85
CA LYS A 61 -18.27 1.67 -0.47
C LYS A 61 -17.63 0.37 0.03
N VAL A 62 -17.66 -0.69 -0.77
CA VAL A 62 -17.02 -1.97 -0.39
C VAL A 62 -15.51 -1.81 -0.29
N ILE A 63 -14.86 -1.19 -1.28
CA ILE A 63 -13.41 -0.94 -1.27
C ILE A 63 -13.03 -0.13 -0.03
N SER A 64 -13.71 0.98 0.24
CA SER A 64 -13.38 1.88 1.35
C SER A 64 -13.54 1.17 2.70
N LYS A 65 -14.66 0.46 2.90
CA LYS A 65 -14.91 -0.31 4.12
C LYS A 65 -13.80 -1.35 4.34
N SER A 66 -13.55 -2.20 3.35
CA SER A 66 -12.51 -3.24 3.47
C SER A 66 -11.11 -2.64 3.63
N PHE A 67 -10.82 -1.53 2.98
CA PHE A 67 -9.54 -0.84 3.12
C PHE A 67 -9.32 -0.38 4.56
N TYR A 68 -10.27 0.37 5.14
CA TYR A 68 -10.14 0.86 6.52
C TYR A 68 -10.01 -0.29 7.52
N GLU A 69 -10.80 -1.36 7.38
CA GLU A 69 -10.72 -2.54 8.25
C GLU A 69 -9.37 -3.25 8.15
N LEU A 70 -8.81 -3.40 6.94
CA LEU A 70 -7.55 -4.11 6.73
C LEU A 70 -6.33 -3.27 7.15
N THR A 71 -6.36 -1.95 6.97
CA THR A 71 -5.24 -1.07 7.35
C THR A 71 -4.95 -1.01 8.85
N GLN A 72 -5.90 -1.40 9.70
CA GLN A 72 -5.67 -1.53 11.15
C GLN A 72 -4.77 -2.72 11.51
N ARG A 73 -4.51 -3.64 10.57
CA ARG A 73 -3.72 -4.84 10.82
C ARG A 73 -2.26 -4.63 10.47
N ILE A 74 -1.42 -4.52 11.49
CA ILE A 74 0.04 -4.34 11.32
C ILE A 74 0.72 -5.53 10.61
N SER A 75 0.10 -6.71 10.63
CA SER A 75 0.64 -7.93 10.00
C SER A 75 0.89 -7.77 8.50
N PHE A 76 0.16 -6.90 7.80
CA PHE A 76 0.44 -6.60 6.38
C PHE A 76 1.75 -5.88 6.15
N ALA A 77 2.26 -5.17 7.17
CA ALA A 77 3.54 -4.47 7.13
C ALA A 77 4.69 -5.25 7.77
N GLU A 78 4.42 -6.43 8.34
CA GLU A 78 5.38 -7.17 9.16
C GLU A 78 6.69 -7.49 8.41
N LYS A 79 6.59 -7.99 7.18
CA LYS A 79 7.78 -8.29 6.35
C LYS A 79 8.63 -7.05 6.10
N TRP A 80 7.98 -5.91 5.84
CA TRP A 80 8.66 -4.65 5.63
C TRP A 80 9.33 -4.16 6.91
N ILE A 81 8.61 -4.19 8.04
CA ILE A 81 9.14 -3.79 9.35
C ILE A 81 10.39 -4.62 9.69
N LYS A 82 10.29 -5.95 9.58
CA LYS A 82 11.41 -6.88 9.81
C LYS A 82 12.61 -6.56 8.92
N ARG A 83 12.38 -6.21 7.65
CA ARG A 83 13.45 -5.95 6.68
C ARG A 83 14.14 -4.59 6.87
N PHE A 84 13.42 -3.56 7.26
CA PHE A 84 13.91 -2.18 7.20
C PHE A 84 14.04 -1.49 8.56
N LEU A 85 13.38 -1.97 9.61
CA LEU A 85 13.41 -1.35 10.93
C LEU A 85 14.19 -2.14 11.98
N ASN A 86 14.73 -3.32 11.65
CA ASN A 86 15.53 -4.17 12.56
C ASN A 86 14.94 -4.25 13.98
N ILE A 87 13.62 -4.42 14.09
CA ILE A 87 12.99 -4.74 15.37
C ILE A 87 13.20 -6.24 15.59
N GLY A 88 14.35 -6.57 16.16
CA GLY A 88 14.72 -7.88 16.69
C GLY A 88 14.57 -7.90 18.20
#